data_AF-A0A7C5WPL1-F1
#
_entry.id   AF-A0A7C5WPL1-F1
#
_cell.length_a   1.000
_cell.length_b   1.000
_cell.length_c   1.000
_cell.angle_alpha   90.00
_cell.angle_beta   90.00
_cell.angle_gamma   90.00
#
_symmetry.space_group_name_H-M   'P 1'
#
loop_
_entity.id
_entity.type
_entity.pdbx_description
1 polymer ?
#
loop_
_entity_poly.entity_id
_entity_poly.type
_entity_poly.pdbx_seq_one_letter_code
_entity_poly.pdbx_strand_id
1 'polypeptide(L)'
;MLGVAGEVDPLEYSDELLSKMVYCALNPVRAGLVKHAVDWPGINSVKWHIGEPITIERPRFFFRPDGDVPASVTFSFSKPPGFEDLDDAAFDRLFRERVRDGELEIRREFKAAGRDFAGPETILKQERRQPPRTKSPRWRLNPHVACKNKDRRIAMLLALIRFRAEYARAREMWLAGDDDVLFPAGTFQLRHQSTARCRGPDPAAA
;
A
#
# COMPACT_ATOMS: atom_id res chain seq x y z
N MET A 1 -15.92 18.12 25.90
CA MET A 1 -16.28 18.47 24.51
C MET A 1 -15.03 19.04 23.85
N LEU A 2 -14.18 18.16 23.31
CA LEU A 2 -13.01 18.53 22.51
C LEU A 2 -13.20 17.80 21.19
N GLY A 3 -13.75 18.51 20.21
CA GLY A 3 -13.83 18.05 18.83
C GLY A 3 -12.42 18.08 18.26
N VAL A 4 -11.86 16.90 18.00
CA VAL A 4 -10.69 16.78 17.13
C VAL A 4 -11.27 16.56 15.74
N ALA A 5 -11.63 17.67 15.07
CA ALA A 5 -11.76 17.66 13.62
C ALA A 5 -10.35 17.36 13.10
N GLY A 6 -10.16 16.13 12.61
CA GLY A 6 -8.90 15.70 12.02
C GLY A 6 -8.78 16.30 10.63
N GLU A 7 -8.66 17.62 10.54
CA GLU A 7 -8.20 18.26 9.31
C GLU A 7 -6.76 17.78 9.10
N VAL A 8 -6.59 16.94 8.08
CA VAL A 8 -5.29 16.41 7.71
C VAL A 8 -4.55 17.57 7.07
N ASP A 9 -3.58 18.13 7.79
CA ASP A 9 -2.61 19.06 7.22
C ASP A 9 -2.06 18.44 5.92
N PRO A 10 -2.38 19.00 4.74
CA PRO A 10 -2.01 18.42 3.45
C PRO A 10 -0.50 18.26 3.29
N LEU A 11 0.30 19.10 3.94
CA LEU A 11 1.76 19.08 3.85
C LEU A 11 2.39 17.92 4.66
N GLU A 12 1.83 17.57 5.83
CA GLU A 12 2.30 16.39 6.59
C GLU A 12 1.89 15.09 5.88
N TYR A 13 0.72 15.09 5.22
CA TYR A 13 0.22 13.96 4.45
C TYR A 13 1.04 13.70 3.19
N SER A 14 1.41 14.74 2.44
CA SER A 14 2.19 14.61 1.21
C SER A 14 3.60 14.07 1.50
N ASP A 15 4.29 14.57 2.52
CA ASP A 15 5.60 14.05 2.91
C ASP A 15 5.55 12.59 3.40
N GLU A 16 4.51 12.21 4.14
CA GLU A 16 4.28 10.81 4.51
C GLU A 16 4.02 9.94 3.28
N LEU A 17 3.20 10.41 2.33
CA LEU A 17 2.88 9.69 1.11
C LEU A 17 4.12 9.48 0.23
N LEU A 18 4.93 10.52 0.00
CA LEU A 18 6.20 10.41 -0.73
C LEU A 18 7.13 9.42 -0.02
N SER A 19 7.23 9.49 1.31
CA SER A 19 8.03 8.53 2.09
C SER A 19 7.59 7.09 1.84
N LYS A 20 6.28 6.82 1.74
CA LYS A 20 5.73 5.48 1.46
C LYS A 20 5.97 5.04 0.02
N MET A 21 5.84 5.94 -0.95
CA MET A 21 6.16 5.67 -2.35
C MET A 21 7.62 5.27 -2.52
N VAL A 22 8.53 6.06 -1.92
CA VAL A 22 9.98 5.79 -1.93
C VAL A 22 10.29 4.47 -1.22
N TYR A 23 9.66 4.18 -0.09
CA TYR A 23 9.78 2.89 0.59
C TYR A 23 9.42 1.72 -0.34
N CYS A 24 8.29 1.79 -1.05
CA CYS A 24 7.86 0.75 -1.97
C CYS A 24 8.86 0.57 -3.13
N ALA A 25 9.35 1.68 -3.70
CA ALA A 25 10.35 1.64 -4.76
C ALA A 25 11.68 1.03 -4.32
N LEU A 26 12.13 1.33 -3.09
CA LEU A 26 13.39 0.83 -2.53
C LEU A 26 13.30 -0.56 -1.91
N ASN A 27 12.10 -1.12 -1.74
CA ASN A 27 11.93 -2.41 -1.08
C ASN A 27 12.78 -3.54 -1.72
N PRO A 28 12.85 -3.68 -3.05
CA PRO A 28 13.75 -4.67 -3.68
C PRO A 28 15.24 -4.45 -3.37
N VAL A 29 15.66 -3.18 -3.25
CA VAL A 29 17.04 -2.81 -2.94
C VAL A 29 17.36 -3.13 -1.48
N ARG A 30 16.49 -2.71 -0.55
CA ARG A 30 16.63 -2.99 0.88
C ARG A 30 16.59 -4.48 1.21
N ALA A 31 15.85 -5.27 0.43
CA ALA A 31 15.81 -6.72 0.52
C ALA A 31 17.09 -7.41 -0.03
N GLY A 32 18.02 -6.67 -0.64
CA GLY A 32 19.24 -7.22 -1.23
C GLY A 32 19.01 -7.97 -2.54
N LEU A 33 17.89 -7.72 -3.20
CA LEU A 33 17.55 -8.40 -4.46
C LEU A 33 18.25 -7.74 -5.64
N VAL A 34 18.25 -6.41 -5.70
CA VAL A 34 18.87 -5.63 -6.78
C VAL A 34 19.61 -4.41 -6.24
N LYS A 35 20.61 -3.92 -6.98
CA LYS A 35 21.42 -2.76 -6.58
C LYS A 35 20.72 -1.43 -6.85
N HIS A 36 19.94 -1.37 -7.92
CA HIS A 36 19.09 -0.23 -8.27
C HIS A 36 17.63 -0.69 -8.39
N ALA A 37 16.70 0.16 -7.96
CA ALA A 37 15.27 -0.12 -8.00
C ALA A 37 14.78 -0.38 -9.43
N VAL A 38 15.39 0.27 -10.43
CA VAL A 38 15.10 0.08 -11.86
C VAL A 38 15.43 -1.34 -12.35
N ASP A 39 16.42 -1.99 -11.73
CA ASP A 39 16.86 -3.35 -12.11
C ASP A 39 15.86 -4.43 -11.63
N TRP A 40 14.92 -4.09 -10.74
CA TRP A 40 13.92 -5.04 -10.25
C TRP A 40 13.10 -5.60 -11.41
N PRO A 41 13.09 -6.93 -11.67
CA PRO A 41 12.38 -7.47 -12.84
C PRO A 41 10.85 -7.36 -12.75
N GLY A 42 10.28 -7.20 -11.56
CA GLY A 42 8.85 -6.99 -11.37
C GLY A 42 8.39 -5.55 -11.63
N ILE A 43 7.16 -5.25 -11.20
CA ILE A 43 6.58 -3.90 -11.26
C ILE A 43 7.27 -3.00 -10.23
N ASN A 44 7.72 -1.83 -10.67
CA ASN A 44 8.22 -0.75 -9.82
C ASN A 44 8.06 0.59 -10.54
N SER A 45 7.43 1.57 -9.89
CA SER A 45 7.09 2.87 -10.46
C SER A 45 8.29 3.65 -11.01
N VAL A 46 9.51 3.38 -10.54
CA VAL A 46 10.74 4.06 -11.01
C VAL A 46 11.05 3.84 -12.50
N LYS A 47 10.44 2.81 -13.11
CA LYS A 47 10.61 2.46 -14.53
C LYS A 47 9.82 3.35 -15.49
N TRP A 48 8.91 4.16 -14.98
CA TRP A 48 7.95 4.92 -15.78
C TRP A 48 7.88 6.36 -15.33
N HIS A 49 7.61 7.27 -16.26
CA HIS A 49 7.39 8.68 -15.94
C HIS A 49 5.90 8.98 -15.75
N ILE A 50 5.61 10.00 -14.95
CA ILE A 50 4.25 10.51 -14.78
C ILE A 50 3.75 11.06 -16.11
N GLY A 51 2.50 10.77 -16.44
CA GLY A 51 1.86 11.16 -17.69
C GLY A 51 2.22 10.30 -18.89
N GLU A 52 3.31 9.52 -18.83
CA GLU A 52 3.70 8.64 -19.93
C GLU A 52 2.77 7.41 -19.98
N PRO A 53 2.15 7.12 -21.14
CA PRO A 53 1.26 5.97 -21.29
C PRO A 53 2.06 4.67 -21.35
N ILE A 54 1.53 3.63 -20.71
CA ILE A 54 2.09 2.29 -20.67
C ILE A 54 1.01 1.32 -21.08
N THR A 55 1.32 0.49 -22.08
CA THR A 55 0.45 -0.60 -22.51
C THR A 55 0.92 -1.91 -21.92
N ILE A 56 0.01 -2.60 -21.24
CA ILE A 56 0.26 -3.94 -20.68
C ILE A 56 -0.68 -4.93 -21.35
N GLU A 57 -0.09 -5.99 -21.89
CA GLU A 57 -0.79 -7.14 -22.44
C GLU A 57 -1.30 -8.06 -21.32
N ARG A 58 -2.51 -8.59 -21.53
CA ARG A 58 -3.15 -9.55 -20.62
C ARG A 58 -2.30 -10.81 -20.50
N PRO A 59 -1.86 -11.18 -19.28
CA PRO A 59 -1.13 -12.42 -19.06
C PRO A 59 -1.94 -13.66 -19.46
N ARG A 60 -1.33 -14.56 -20.24
CA ARG A 60 -2.00 -15.78 -20.74
C ARG A 60 -2.39 -16.79 -19.65
N PHE A 61 -1.74 -16.75 -18.49
CA PHE A 61 -1.88 -17.77 -17.45
C PHE A 61 -2.95 -17.46 -16.39
N PHE A 62 -3.24 -16.18 -16.14
CA PHE A 62 -4.13 -15.77 -15.03
C PHE A 62 -5.58 -15.56 -15.48
N PHE A 63 -5.81 -15.36 -16.77
CA PHE A 63 -7.11 -14.96 -17.31
C PHE A 63 -7.63 -16.01 -18.29
N ARG A 64 -8.95 -16.20 -18.29
CA ARG A 64 -9.62 -17.04 -19.29
C ARG A 64 -9.45 -16.38 -20.66
N PRO A 65 -9.10 -17.12 -21.73
CA PRO A 65 -9.01 -16.57 -23.08
C PRO A 65 -10.25 -15.79 -23.50
N ASP A 66 -11.42 -16.35 -23.22
CA ASP A 66 -12.74 -15.78 -23.57
C ASP A 66 -13.41 -15.03 -22.40
N GLY A 67 -12.62 -14.55 -21.43
CA GLY A 67 -13.14 -13.73 -20.31
C GLY A 67 -13.24 -12.23 -20.67
N ASP A 68 -13.94 -11.49 -19.82
CA ASP A 68 -14.25 -10.05 -20.02
C ASP A 68 -13.03 -9.11 -19.94
N VAL A 69 -11.87 -9.62 -19.53
CA VAL A 69 -10.65 -8.81 -19.39
C VAL A 69 -10.05 -8.57 -20.78
N PRO A 70 -9.84 -7.30 -21.20
CA PRO A 70 -9.34 -6.99 -22.53
C PRO A 70 -7.94 -7.55 -22.80
N ALA A 71 -7.60 -7.72 -24.07
CA ALA A 71 -6.29 -8.25 -24.48
C ALA A 71 -5.13 -7.36 -24.04
N SER A 72 -5.33 -6.05 -24.00
CA SER A 72 -4.38 -5.07 -23.49
C SER A 72 -5.09 -3.90 -22.83
N VAL A 73 -4.38 -3.21 -21.94
CA VAL A 73 -4.83 -1.96 -21.32
C VAL A 73 -3.70 -0.96 -21.38
N THR A 74 -4.03 0.28 -21.75
CA THR A 74 -3.13 1.43 -21.66
C THR A 74 -3.53 2.29 -20.48
N PHE A 75 -2.57 2.62 -19.62
CA PHE A 75 -2.75 3.54 -18.51
C PHE A 75 -1.50 4.39 -18.33
N SER A 76 -1.64 5.56 -17.70
CA SER A 76 -0.54 6.40 -17.28
C SER A 76 -0.54 6.54 -15.76
N PHE A 77 0.64 6.79 -15.19
CA PHE A 77 0.72 7.16 -13.78
C PHE A 77 0.42 8.66 -13.63
N SER A 78 -0.37 9.01 -12.62
CA SER A 78 -0.62 10.39 -12.22
C SER A 78 0.12 10.73 -10.93
N LYS A 79 0.43 12.02 -10.76
CA LYS A 79 0.89 12.56 -9.49
C LYS A 79 -0.20 12.34 -8.42
N PRO A 80 0.16 11.89 -7.21
CA PRO A 80 -0.81 11.72 -6.14
C PRO A 80 -1.33 13.07 -5.60
N PRO A 81 -2.49 13.09 -4.92
CA PRO A 81 -2.96 14.26 -4.18
C PRO A 81 -1.97 14.73 -3.09
N GLY A 82 -1.99 16.02 -2.75
CA GLY A 82 -1.10 16.63 -1.75
C GLY A 82 0.17 17.26 -2.32
N PHE A 83 0.34 17.25 -3.64
CA PHE A 83 1.47 17.85 -4.35
C PHE A 83 1.01 18.88 -5.36
N GLU A 84 -0.09 19.58 -5.08
CA GLU A 84 -0.72 20.55 -5.98
C GLU A 84 0.25 21.67 -6.39
N ASP A 85 1.19 22.03 -5.51
CA ASP A 85 2.22 23.06 -5.75
C ASP A 85 3.32 22.65 -6.76
N LEU A 86 3.41 21.36 -7.11
CA LEU A 86 4.41 20.84 -8.06
C LEU A 86 3.75 20.49 -9.40
N ASP A 87 4.38 20.78 -10.52
CA ASP A 87 3.98 20.15 -11.78
C ASP A 87 4.42 18.67 -11.83
N ASP A 88 3.89 17.90 -12.79
CA ASP A 88 4.17 16.47 -12.93
C ASP A 88 5.66 16.16 -13.11
N ALA A 89 6.38 17.02 -13.85
CA ALA A 89 7.81 16.85 -14.09
C ALA A 89 8.63 17.14 -12.82
N ALA A 90 8.24 18.14 -12.04
CA ALA A 90 8.85 18.50 -10.76
C ALA A 90 8.64 17.41 -9.73
N PHE A 91 7.44 16.84 -9.65
CA PHE A 91 7.18 15.71 -8.76
C PHE A 91 7.95 14.46 -9.20
N ASP A 92 7.98 14.11 -10.50
CA ASP A 92 8.75 12.97 -11.00
C ASP A 92 10.26 13.11 -10.66
N ARG A 93 10.83 14.32 -10.81
CA ARG A 93 12.19 14.62 -10.37
C ARG A 93 12.37 14.41 -8.87
N LEU A 94 11.51 15.01 -8.05
CA LEU A 94 11.55 14.87 -6.58
C LEU A 94 11.50 13.40 -6.14
N PHE A 95 10.57 12.62 -6.68
CA PHE A 95 10.44 11.20 -6.37
C PHE A 95 11.71 10.43 -6.75
N ARG A 96 12.25 10.64 -7.95
CA ARG A 96 13.45 9.97 -8.43
C ARG A 96 14.70 10.34 -7.64
N GLU A 97 14.84 11.59 -7.22
CA GLU A 97 15.93 12.04 -6.36
C GLU A 97 15.90 11.32 -5.02
N ARG A 98 14.72 11.28 -4.36
CA ARG A 98 14.56 10.56 -3.08
C ARG A 98 14.84 9.06 -3.20
N VAL A 99 14.48 8.45 -4.32
CA VAL A 99 14.86 7.05 -4.59
C VAL A 99 16.38 6.90 -4.74
N ARG A 100 17.04 7.75 -5.53
CA ARG A 100 18.51 7.68 -5.70
C ARG A 100 19.26 7.86 -4.38
N ASP A 101 18.81 8.78 -3.54
CA ASP A 101 19.41 9.01 -2.22
C ASP A 101 19.26 7.77 -1.31
N GLY A 102 18.07 7.18 -1.28
CA GLY A 102 17.85 5.95 -0.52
C GLY A 102 18.61 4.73 -1.06
N GLU A 103 18.79 4.63 -2.39
CA GLU A 103 19.66 3.61 -2.99
C GLU A 103 21.12 3.79 -2.57
N LEU A 104 21.61 5.03 -2.50
CA LEU A 104 22.97 5.34 -2.04
C LEU A 104 23.15 4.94 -0.57
N GLU A 105 22.19 5.27 0.29
CA GLU A 105 22.19 4.89 1.70
C GLU A 105 22.21 3.37 1.88
N ILE A 106 21.28 2.65 1.26
CA ILE A 106 21.19 1.19 1.37
C ILE A 106 22.48 0.52 0.86
N ARG A 107 23.05 1.00 -0.25
CA ARG A 107 24.31 0.45 -0.77
C ARG A 107 25.49 0.69 0.17
N ARG A 108 25.53 1.83 0.87
CA ARG A 108 26.54 2.10 1.90
C ARG A 108 26.38 1.15 3.09
N GLU A 109 25.14 0.93 3.56
CA GLU A 109 24.83 -0.02 4.63
C GLU A 109 25.25 -1.44 4.25
N PHE A 110 24.91 -1.90 3.03
CA PHE A 110 25.29 -3.23 2.54
C PHE A 110 26.81 -3.39 2.47
N LYS A 111 27.51 -2.40 1.92
CA LYS A 111 28.98 -2.40 1.85
C LYS A 111 29.60 -2.46 3.25
N ALA A 112 29.11 -1.64 4.19
CA ALA A 112 29.59 -1.64 5.57
C ALA A 112 29.33 -2.97 6.29
N ALA A 113 28.22 -3.65 5.96
CA ALA A 113 27.87 -4.95 6.50
C ALA A 113 28.48 -6.15 5.73
N GLY A 114 29.29 -5.91 4.70
CA GLY A 114 29.86 -6.98 3.86
C GLY A 114 28.81 -7.82 3.10
N ARG A 115 27.63 -7.24 2.82
CA ARG A 115 26.53 -7.89 2.11
C ARG A 115 26.55 -7.52 0.63
N ASP A 116 26.07 -8.45 -0.21
CA ASP A 116 25.93 -8.24 -1.64
C ASP A 116 24.46 -8.39 -2.11
N PHE A 117 24.21 -8.08 -3.38
CA PHE A 117 22.91 -8.12 -4.03
C PHE A 117 22.78 -9.34 -4.95
N ALA A 118 21.60 -9.96 -4.99
CA ALA A 118 21.37 -11.18 -5.78
C ALA A 118 21.45 -10.96 -7.30
N GLY A 119 20.90 -9.85 -7.80
CA GLY A 119 20.85 -9.47 -9.21
C GLY A 119 19.60 -9.98 -9.98
N PRO A 120 19.20 -9.30 -11.08
CA PRO A 120 17.98 -9.63 -11.83
C PRO A 120 17.94 -11.05 -12.38
N GLU A 121 19.06 -11.55 -12.91
CA GLU A 121 19.16 -12.90 -13.47
C GLU A 121 18.89 -13.98 -12.42
N THR A 122 19.43 -13.82 -11.22
CA THR A 122 19.22 -14.73 -10.10
C THR A 122 17.76 -14.76 -9.68
N ILE A 123 17.10 -13.60 -9.66
CA ILE A 123 15.68 -13.49 -9.30
C ILE A 123 14.81 -14.18 -10.35
N LEU A 124 15.08 -13.98 -11.64
CA LEU A 124 14.29 -14.57 -12.73
C LEU A 124 14.38 -16.09 -12.78
N LYS A 125 15.47 -16.69 -12.28
CA LYS A 125 15.64 -18.14 -12.16
C LYS A 125 14.84 -18.76 -11.01
N GLN A 126 14.29 -17.95 -10.09
CA GLN A 126 13.53 -18.47 -8.96
C GLN A 126 12.19 -19.06 -9.43
N GLU A 127 11.82 -20.20 -8.85
CA GLU A 127 10.53 -20.81 -9.11
C GLU A 127 9.43 -19.99 -8.43
N ARG A 128 8.49 -19.44 -9.22
CA ARG A 128 7.44 -18.54 -8.74
C ARG A 128 6.52 -19.14 -7.66
N ARG A 129 6.42 -20.47 -7.60
CA ARG A 129 5.57 -21.19 -6.64
C ARG A 129 6.34 -21.71 -5.42
N GLN A 130 7.64 -21.46 -5.36
CA GLN A 130 8.45 -21.95 -4.24
C GLN A 130 8.02 -21.25 -2.95
N PRO A 131 7.65 -22.01 -1.91
CA PRO A 131 7.29 -21.41 -0.63
C PRO A 131 8.54 -20.80 0.04
N PRO A 132 8.36 -19.76 0.87
CA PRO A 132 9.43 -19.26 1.71
C PRO A 132 9.97 -20.38 2.61
N ARG A 133 11.30 -20.54 2.66
CA ARG A 133 11.94 -21.55 3.52
C ARG A 133 12.04 -21.11 4.99
N THR A 134 11.89 -19.81 5.25
CA THR A 134 11.99 -19.22 6.58
C THR A 134 10.65 -19.25 7.30
N LYS A 135 10.67 -19.62 8.59
CA LYS A 135 9.49 -19.56 9.45
C LYS A 135 9.13 -18.10 9.73
N SER A 136 7.86 -17.75 9.53
CA SER A 136 7.36 -16.44 9.94
C SER A 136 7.56 -16.24 11.44
N PRO A 137 8.12 -15.10 11.89
CA PRO A 137 8.27 -14.82 13.31
C PRO A 137 6.88 -14.76 13.96
N ARG A 138 6.72 -15.47 15.08
CA ARG A 138 5.49 -15.43 15.88
C ARG A 138 5.57 -14.29 16.89
N TRP A 139 4.40 -13.81 17.34
CA TRP A 139 4.28 -12.87 18.47
C TRP A 139 4.91 -11.49 18.25
N ARG A 140 5.07 -11.05 17.00
CA ARG A 140 5.45 -9.66 16.70
C ARG A 140 4.22 -8.76 16.67
N LEU A 141 4.42 -7.48 16.96
CA LEU A 141 3.41 -6.45 16.76
C LEU A 141 2.94 -6.46 15.31
N ASN A 142 1.62 -6.42 15.10
CA ASN A 142 1.00 -6.23 13.79
C ASN A 142 0.39 -4.81 13.73
N PRO A 143 1.20 -3.79 13.36
CA PRO A 143 0.72 -2.42 13.34
C PRO A 143 -0.35 -2.23 12.25
N HIS A 144 -1.53 -1.77 12.64
CA HIS A 144 -2.65 -1.51 11.73
C HIS A 144 -2.71 -0.07 11.21
N VAL A 145 -1.98 0.85 11.85
CA VAL A 145 -1.98 2.27 11.53
C VAL A 145 -0.57 2.71 11.17
N ALA A 146 -0.40 3.22 9.95
CA ALA A 146 0.84 3.85 9.51
C ALA A 146 0.69 5.38 9.62
N CYS A 147 1.20 5.96 10.69
CA CYS A 147 1.20 7.41 10.94
C CYS A 147 2.43 7.75 11.79
N LYS A 148 3.19 8.79 11.41
CA LYS A 148 4.36 9.25 12.18
C LYS A 148 3.93 10.05 13.40
N ASN A 149 2.88 10.85 13.27
CA ASN A 149 2.33 11.66 14.36
C ASN A 149 1.74 10.78 15.47
N LYS A 150 2.28 10.93 16.69
CA LYS A 150 1.94 10.07 17.84
C LYS A 150 0.47 10.19 18.23
N ASP A 151 -0.05 11.41 18.34
CA ASP A 151 -1.39 11.66 18.88
C ASP A 151 -2.46 11.25 17.87
N ARG A 152 -2.23 11.55 16.57
CA ARG A 152 -3.06 11.03 15.48
C ARG A 152 -3.07 9.51 15.45
N ARG A 153 -1.90 8.87 15.58
CA ARG A 153 -1.81 7.41 15.64
C ARG A 153 -2.62 6.83 16.81
N ILE A 154 -2.57 7.46 17.99
CA ILE A 154 -3.38 7.04 19.15
C ILE A 154 -4.88 7.18 18.84
N ALA A 155 -5.30 8.31 18.29
CA ALA A 155 -6.70 8.54 17.92
C ALA A 155 -7.22 7.50 16.91
N MET A 156 -6.44 7.20 15.88
CA MET A 156 -6.77 6.17 14.88
C MET A 156 -6.84 4.76 15.49
N LEU A 157 -5.92 4.41 16.39
CA LEU A 157 -5.96 3.13 17.08
C LEU A 157 -7.21 2.99 17.97
N LEU A 158 -7.59 4.06 18.68
CA LEU A 158 -8.82 4.07 19.48
C LEU A 158 -10.06 3.94 18.59
N ALA A 159 -10.09 4.60 17.43
CA ALA A 159 -11.17 4.44 16.45
C ALA A 159 -11.25 3.00 15.92
N LEU A 160 -10.12 2.37 15.61
CA LEU A 160 -10.08 0.97 15.18
C LEU A 160 -10.56 0.00 16.27
N ILE A 161 -10.19 0.24 17.53
CA ILE A 161 -10.67 -0.55 18.67
C ILE A 161 -12.20 -0.45 18.78
N ARG A 162 -12.75 0.78 18.70
CA ARG A 162 -14.21 0.99 18.72
C ARG A 162 -14.90 0.28 17.57
N PHE A 163 -14.42 0.45 16.34
CA PHE A 163 -14.96 -0.21 15.15
C PHE A 163 -15.00 -1.74 15.33
N ARG A 164 -13.92 -2.35 15.82
CA ARG A 164 -13.84 -3.80 16.05
C ARG A 164 -14.82 -4.28 17.11
N ALA A 165 -14.97 -3.53 18.21
CA ALA A 165 -15.93 -3.87 19.26
C ALA A 165 -17.37 -3.78 18.76
N GLU A 166 -17.72 -2.71 18.03
CA GLU A 166 -19.05 -2.55 17.41
C GLU A 166 -19.33 -3.64 16.37
N TYR A 167 -18.35 -3.94 15.52
CA TYR A 167 -18.45 -5.01 14.52
C TYR A 167 -18.66 -6.38 15.17
N ALA A 168 -17.92 -6.70 16.23
CA ALA A 168 -18.03 -7.98 16.93
C ALA A 168 -19.43 -8.16 17.53
N ARG A 169 -19.95 -7.14 18.23
CA ARG A 169 -21.30 -7.15 18.80
C ARG A 169 -22.37 -7.31 17.72
N ALA A 170 -22.28 -6.54 16.65
CA ALA A 170 -23.19 -6.65 15.52
C ALA A 170 -23.16 -8.05 14.89
N ARG A 171 -21.95 -8.63 14.77
CA ARG A 171 -21.79 -9.98 14.23
C ARG A 171 -22.36 -11.07 15.13
N GLU A 172 -22.25 -10.93 16.45
CA GLU A 172 -22.86 -11.86 17.40
C GLU A 172 -24.39 -11.85 17.30
N MET A 173 -25.01 -10.67 17.26
CA MET A 173 -26.46 -10.51 17.09
C MET A 173 -26.94 -11.07 15.75
N TRP A 174 -26.22 -10.77 14.67
CA TRP A 174 -26.55 -11.25 13.34
C TRP A 174 -26.45 -12.78 13.23
N LEU A 175 -25.41 -13.39 13.83
CA LEU A 175 -25.28 -14.85 13.89
C LEU A 175 -26.35 -15.52 14.77
N ALA A 176 -26.93 -14.78 15.72
CA ALA A 176 -28.06 -15.23 16.53
C ALA A 176 -29.42 -15.13 15.78
N GLY A 177 -29.43 -14.64 14.53
CA GLY A 177 -30.62 -14.56 13.68
C GLY A 177 -31.33 -13.20 13.67
N ASP A 178 -30.70 -12.15 14.22
CA ASP A 178 -31.21 -10.78 14.10
C ASP A 178 -30.76 -10.17 12.76
N ASP A 179 -31.68 -10.13 11.80
CA ASP A 179 -31.43 -9.61 10.45
C ASP A 179 -31.50 -8.07 10.35
N ASP A 180 -31.97 -7.37 11.41
CA ASP A 180 -32.10 -5.91 11.43
C ASP A 180 -30.87 -5.19 11.99
N VAL A 181 -29.87 -5.94 12.44
CA VAL A 181 -28.61 -5.41 12.97
C VAL A 181 -27.89 -4.54 11.94
N LEU A 182 -27.54 -3.32 12.35
CA LEU A 182 -26.72 -2.41 11.55
C LEU A 182 -25.25 -2.50 11.93
N PHE A 183 -24.44 -3.04 11.02
CA PHE A 183 -22.99 -3.06 11.16
C PHE A 183 -22.39 -1.64 11.07
N PRO A 184 -21.23 -1.39 11.73
CA PRO A 184 -20.56 -0.10 11.66
C PRO A 184 -20.08 0.24 10.25
N ALA A 185 -20.02 1.54 9.95
CA ALA A 185 -19.48 2.08 8.71
C ALA A 185 -18.03 1.59 8.51
N GLY A 186 -17.69 1.15 7.29
CA GLY A 186 -16.42 0.46 6.99
C GLY A 186 -16.55 -1.06 6.93
N THR A 187 -17.71 -1.63 7.26
CA THR A 187 -17.99 -3.06 7.02
C THR A 187 -18.23 -3.33 5.53
N PHE A 188 -17.19 -3.79 4.83
CA PHE A 188 -17.26 -4.01 3.38
C PHE A 188 -17.55 -5.48 3.00
N GLN A 189 -16.67 -6.40 3.36
CA GLN A 189 -16.72 -7.78 2.83
C GLN A 189 -18.02 -8.50 3.21
N LEU A 190 -18.46 -8.38 4.47
CA LEU A 190 -19.69 -9.01 4.93
C LEU A 190 -20.90 -8.45 4.18
N ARG A 191 -20.98 -7.13 3.99
CA ARG A 191 -22.03 -6.47 3.20
C ARG A 191 -22.05 -6.93 1.75
N HIS A 192 -20.87 -7.13 1.15
CA HIS A 192 -20.78 -7.51 -0.25
C HIS A 192 -21.16 -8.98 -0.49
N GLN A 193 -20.91 -9.86 0.48
CA GLN A 193 -21.10 -11.31 0.34
C GLN A 193 -22.40 -11.82 0.99
N SER A 194 -23.15 -10.95 1.67
CA SER A 194 -24.37 -11.33 2.41
C SER A 194 -25.40 -10.20 2.39
N THR A 195 -26.55 -10.45 3.04
CA THR A 195 -27.63 -9.47 3.23
C THR A 195 -27.39 -8.50 4.40
N ALA A 196 -26.24 -8.59 5.08
CA ALA A 196 -25.93 -7.78 6.24
C ALA A 196 -25.99 -6.27 5.93
N ARG A 197 -26.78 -5.54 6.73
CA ARG A 197 -26.96 -4.09 6.59
C ARG A 197 -25.83 -3.34 7.29
N CYS A 198 -25.36 -2.26 6.68
CA CYS A 198 -24.26 -1.45 7.21
C CYS A 198 -24.65 0.03 7.23
N ARG A 199 -24.19 0.75 8.26
CA ARG A 199 -24.28 2.21 8.29
C ARG A 199 -23.49 2.81 7.12
N GLY A 200 -24.03 3.89 6.54
CA GLY A 200 -23.31 4.71 5.56
C GLY A 200 -22.09 5.40 6.18
N PRO A 201 -21.19 5.97 5.35
CA PRO A 201 -20.08 6.76 5.86
C PRO A 201 -20.59 7.89 6.75
N ASP A 202 -19.91 8.17 7.85
CA ASP A 202 -20.26 9.27 8.75
C ASP A 202 -19.99 10.60 8.02
N PRO A 203 -21.02 11.44 7.76
CA PRO A 203 -20.84 12.71 7.05
C PRO A 203 -19.94 13.71 7.82
N ALA A 204 -19.68 13.50 9.10
CA ALA A 204 -18.79 14.33 9.90
C ALA A 204 -17.30 13.92 9.84
N ALA A 205 -16.98 12.85 9.09
CA ALA A 205 -15.63 12.30 8.96
C ALA A 205 -14.99 12.50 7.57
N ALA A 206 -15.60 13.34 6.72
CA ALA A 206 -15.13 13.69 5.37
C ALA A 206 -14.39 15.03 5.38
#